data_AF-A0A1G6XBT0-F1
#
_entry.id   AF-A0A1G6XBT0-F1
#
_cell.length_a   1.000
_cell.length_b   1.000
_cell.length_c   1.000
_cell.angle_alpha   90.00
_cell.angle_beta   90.00
_cell.angle_gamma   90.00
#
_symmetry.space_group_name_H-M   'P 1'
#
loop_
_entity.id
_entity.type
_entity.pdbx_description
1 polymer ?
#
loop_
_entity_poly.entity_id
_entity_poly.type
_entity_poly.pdbx_seq_one_letter_code
_entity_poly.pdbx_strand_id
1 'polypeptide(L)' 'MYTKTITPETTSVTIELPADFVGKNIKVTAVVERRKKPRRVQSLEEIRERYSKFRKADLSQFKFDRDEANDFD' A
#
# COMPACT_ATOMS: atom_id res chain seq x y z
N MET A 1 25.45 -2.65 25.50
CA MET A 1 25.02 -2.10 24.18
C MET A 1 23.92 -1.09 24.45
N TYR A 2 24.10 0.17 24.10
CA TYR A 2 23.10 1.23 24.31
C TYR A 2 22.25 1.37 23.04
N THR A 3 20.92 1.32 23.18
CA THR A 3 19.99 1.41 22.06
C THR A 3 18.92 2.43 22.38
N LYS A 4 18.75 3.42 21.51
CA LYS A 4 17.71 4.45 21.60
C LYS A 4 16.89 4.43 20.31
N THR A 5 15.61 4.14 20.42
CA THR A 5 14.66 4.19 19.29
C THR A 5 13.98 5.54 19.29
N ILE A 6 14.02 6.23 18.15
CA ILE A 6 13.38 7.54 17.96
C ILE A 6 12.40 7.39 16.79
N THR A 7 11.15 7.81 17.01
CA THR A 7 10.12 7.88 15.96
C THR A 7 9.93 9.36 15.61
N PRO A 8 10.55 9.86 14.51
CA PRO A 8 10.36 11.25 14.10
C PRO A 8 8.91 11.54 13.74
N GLU A 9 8.39 12.67 14.23
CA GLU A 9 7.17 13.28 13.68
C GLU A 9 7.49 14.26 12.53
N THR A 10 8.74 14.71 12.45
CA THR A 10 9.27 15.66 11.47
C THR A 10 10.31 15.02 10.55
N THR A 11 10.65 15.70 9.46
CA THR A 11 11.59 15.21 8.43
C THR A 11 13.04 15.14 8.91
N SER A 12 13.39 15.79 10.01
CA SER A 12 14.75 15.83 10.57
C SER A 12 14.74 15.48 12.05
N VAL A 13 15.77 14.74 12.49
CA VAL A 13 16.02 14.38 13.89
C VAL A 13 17.47 14.69 14.23
N THR A 14 17.65 15.48 15.29
CA THR A 14 18.97 15.69 15.89
C THR A 14 19.17 14.69 17.02
N ILE A 15 20.28 13.95 16.99
CA ILE A 15 20.63 12.97 18.02
C ILE A 15 21.77 13.55 18.85
N GLU A 16 21.49 13.92 20.09
CA GLU A 16 22.51 14.33 21.05
C GLU A 16 23.21 13.09 21.62
N LEU A 17 24.53 13.06 21.50
CA LEU A 17 25.37 11.97 21.98
C LEU A 17 25.96 12.33 23.35
N PRO A 18 25.87 11.44 24.36
CA PRO A 18 26.51 11.67 25.65
C PRO A 18 28.04 11.73 25.53
N ALA A 19 28.69 12.49 26.41
CA ALA A 19 30.15 12.64 26.44
C ALA A 19 30.90 11.29 26.55
N ASP A 20 30.29 10.29 27.17
CA ASP A 20 30.86 8.95 27.35
C ASP A 20 30.96 8.12 26.05
N PHE A 21 30.50 8.66 24.92
CA PHE A 21 30.55 8.02 23.60
C PHE A 21 31.75 8.46 22.75
N VAL A 22 32.61 9.35 23.25
CA VAL A 22 33.85 9.74 22.57
C VAL A 22 34.73 8.50 22.33
N GLY A 23 35.13 8.29 21.07
CA GLY A 23 35.96 7.15 20.64
C GLY A 23 35.21 5.82 20.44
N LYS A 24 33.88 5.80 20.55
CA LYS A 24 33.07 4.59 20.34
C LYS A 24 32.34 4.62 18.99
N ASN A 25 32.13 3.43 18.42
CA ASN A 25 31.36 3.27 17.18
C ASN A 25 29.86 3.32 17.44
N ILE A 26 29.14 4.04 16.60
CA ILE A 26 27.69 4.25 16.70
C ILE A 26 27.04 3.69 15.44
N LYS A 27 26.04 2.82 15.62
CA LYS A 27 25.22 2.29 14.51
C LYS A 27 23.87 3.00 14.50
N VAL A 28 23.60 3.71 13.41
CA VAL A 28 22.29 4.34 13.16
C VAL A 28 21.52 3.48 12.17
N THR A 29 20.27 3.15 12.48
CA THR A 29 19.39 2.38 11.59
C THR A 29 18.07 3.12 11.45
N ALA A 30 17.77 3.57 10.24
CA ALA A 30 16.52 4.23 9.91
C ALA A 30 15.63 3.27 9.10
N VAL A 31 14.40 3.07 9.56
CA VAL A 31 13.41 2.25 8.86
C VAL A 31 12.22 3.14 8.49
N VAL A 32 11.95 3.27 7.20
CA VAL A 32 10.77 3.98 6.71
C VAL A 32 9.63 2.97 6.60
N GLU A 33 8.78 2.92 7.62
CA GLU A 33 7.52 2.19 7.50
C GLU A 33 6.58 2.93 6.55
N ARG A 34 6.53 2.48 5.29
CA ARG A 34 5.44 2.87 4.39
C ARG A 34 4.15 2.30 4.97
N ARG A 35 3.42 3.11 5.75
CA ARG A 35 2.02 2.81 6.09
C ARG A 35 1.30 2.64 4.76
N LYS A 36 1.02 1.39 4.37
CA LYS A 36 0.10 1.10 3.27
C LYS A 36 -1.18 1.82 3.65
N LYS A 37 -1.52 2.90 2.93
CA LYS A 37 -2.81 3.56 3.11
C LYS A 37 -3.85 2.45 3.11
N PRO A 38 -4.73 2.36 4.12
CA PRO A 38 -5.82 1.39 4.04
C PRO A 38 -6.50 1.65 2.70
N ARG A 39 -6.55 0.62 1.85
CA ARG A 39 -7.37 0.69 0.63
C ARG A 39 -8.75 1.03 1.15
N ARG A 40 -9.21 2.28 0.94
CA ARG A 40 -10.61 2.63 1.20
C ARG A 40 -11.42 1.60 0.43
N VAL A 41 -12.19 0.80 1.17
CA VAL A 41 -13.20 -0.05 0.55
C VAL A 41 -14.13 0.93 -0.15
N GLN A 42 -14.09 0.94 -1.48
CA GLN A 42 -14.90 1.88 -2.25
C GLN A 42 -16.36 1.63 -1.90
N SER A 43 -17.13 2.68 -1.62
CA SER A 43 -18.55 2.51 -1.36
C SER A 43 -19.25 2.00 -2.61
N LEU A 44 -20.38 1.32 -2.46
CA LEU A 44 -21.19 0.90 -3.60
C LEU A 44 -21.63 2.10 -4.45
N GLU A 45 -21.78 3.29 -3.86
CA GLU A 45 -22.07 4.52 -4.61
C GLU A 45 -20.87 4.96 -5.47
N GLU A 46 -19.64 4.93 -4.93
CA GLU A 46 -18.43 5.31 -5.66
C GLU A 46 -18.19 4.37 -6.87
N ILE A 47 -18.43 3.08 -6.70
CA ILE A 47 -18.38 2.09 -7.78
C ILE A 47 -19.45 2.42 -8.82
N ARG A 48 -20.69 2.66 -8.38
CA ARG A 48 -21.80 2.96 -9.28
C ARG A 48 -21.55 4.24 -10.08
N GLU A 49 -21.04 5.31 -9.49
CA GLU A 49 -20.70 6.54 -10.21
C GLU A 49 -19.55 6.36 -11.21
N ARG A 50 -18.53 5.58 -10.85
CA ARG A 50 -17.39 5.32 -11.73
C ARG A 50 -17.79 4.49 -12.94
N TYR A 51 -18.63 3.48 -12.75
CA TYR A 51 -19.00 2.53 -13.81
C TYR A 51 -20.33 2.84 -14.51
N SER A 52 -21.17 3.76 -13.99
CA SER A 52 -22.43 4.17 -14.65
C SER A 52 -22.21 5.00 -15.91
N LYS A 53 -21.04 5.61 -16.07
CA LYS A 53 -20.68 6.41 -17.26
C LYS A 53 -20.50 5.56 -18.51
N PHE A 54 -20.31 4.26 -18.36
CA PHE A 54 -20.17 3.35 -19.49
C PHE A 54 -21.54 2.85 -19.94
N ARG A 55 -21.74 2.79 -21.26
CA ARG A 55 -22.95 2.21 -21.85
C ARG A 55 -23.06 0.78 -21.34
N LYS A 56 -24.16 0.46 -20.65
CA LYS A 56 -24.43 -0.90 -20.19
C LYS A 56 -24.47 -1.81 -21.42
N ALA A 57 -23.54 -2.75 -21.50
CA ALA A 57 -23.61 -3.78 -22.51
C ALA A 57 -24.85 -4.63 -22.21
N ASP A 58 -25.73 -4.76 -23.21
CA ASP A 58 -26.86 -5.67 -23.11
C ASP A 58 -26.34 -7.09 -23.36
N LEU A 59 -26.24 -7.87 -22.28
CA LEU A 59 -25.80 -9.26 -22.31
C LEU A 59 -26.98 -10.24 -22.36
N SER A 60 -28.21 -9.77 -22.63
CA SER A 60 -29.39 -10.65 -22.72
C SER A 60 -29.26 -11.72 -23.82
N GLN A 61 -28.48 -11.44 -24.87
CA GLN A 61 -28.17 -12.38 -25.95
C GLN A 61 -26.83 -13.10 -25.74
N PHE A 62 -26.11 -12.83 -24.64
CA PHE A 62 -24.85 -13.50 -24.34
C PHE A 62 -25.16 -14.92 -23.85
N LYS A 63 -25.02 -15.89 -24.75
CA LYS A 63 -25.06 -17.31 -24.41
C LYS A 63 -23.62 -17.79 -24.28
N PHE A 64 -23.25 -18.22 -23.09
CA PHE A 64 -21.98 -18.90 -22.88
C PHE A 64 -22.13 -20.32 -23.40
N ASP A 65 -21.57 -20.58 -24.59
CA ASP A 65 -21.49 -21.92 -25.14
C ASP A 65 -20.30 -22.65 -24.51
N ARG A 66 -20.61 -23.68 -23.72
CA ARG A 66 -19.59 -24.49 -23.04
C ARG A 66 -18.82 -25.37 -24.01
N ASP A 67 -19.41 -25.69 -25.15
CA ASP A 67 -18.80 -26.61 -26.11
C ASP A 67 -17.76 -25.85 -26.95
N GLU A 68 -18.03 -24.58 -27.32
CA GLU A 68 -17.05 -23.69 -27.99
C GLU A 68 -15.83 -23.36 -27.11
N ALA A 69 -15.99 -23.28 -25.79
CA ALA A 69 -14.91 -22.97 -24.86
C ALA A 69 -14.01 -24.17 -24.53
N ASN A 70 -14.40 -25.39 -24.90
CA ASN A 70 -13.65 -26.62 -24.65
C ASN A 70 -13.06 -27.24 -25.93
N ASP A 71 -13.13 -26.54 -27.08
CA ASP A 71 -12.46 -26.96 -28.31
C ASP A 71 -10.95 -26.73 -28.17
N PHE A 72 -10.29 -27.69 -27.51
CA PHE A 72 -8.84 -27.87 -27.48
C PHE A 72 -8.47 -28.92 -28.54
N ASP A 73 -8.56 -28.54 -29.81
CA ASP A 73 -7.93 -29.29 -30.91
C ASP A 73 -6.41 -29.05 -30.93
#